data_AF-A0A7C2QV76-F1
#
_entry.id   AF-A0A7C2QV76-F1
#
_cell.length_a   1.000
_cell.length_b   1.000
_cell.length_c   1.000
_cell.angle_alpha   90.00
_cell.angle_beta   90.00
_cell.angle_gamma   90.00
#
_symmetry.space_group_name_H-M   'P 1'
#
loop_
_entity.id
_entity.type
_entity.pdbx_description
1 polymer ?
#
loop_
_entity_poly.entity_id
_entity_poly.type
_entity_poly.pdbx_seq_one_letter_code
_entity_poly.pdbx_strand_id
1 'polypeptide(L)'
;MLLGGEGVPCAPPDQKYRTAWQGRRPAAGADQDCVRPRAAQAHAQTPIRAIREDCVAPLWPNGGTPGRARCRAATVPSPRSCRHSRRPRPATTGYSWFGSSLGARRRDHPSGRIARHANLSRPGRTSRLPMVTADSALAATPGMDAPRISWVHPPRGFLGLSLLNGLLRILTLGIYHFWGKTEVRQRIWSAVRIDGEPLEYRGTGGELLRGFLIVFALVLVPMALAGLAAAILLPAGPGRGLYEMGFWGVLLLLSGFGIHRARRYRLSRTRWRGIRAGLSGRSGRFAWTYLWTLLLVPVTLGWIVPWRTVRLQKALLEETRFGDKPFTFGGRAGPLYRRFWVVWLSAVLLAAGTLAASGLLLGLETTRTGARIPDLRNLSRATMAGMAGIAFAALLLFVMIRAWYTTRVLNYFAAETRFGGAAFALSAGVASFVWLTASNYLIRVLSLGFLSPVAEARAMRYIVDRLSLDRAVDWSEIGQNPDALLASGEGLAEAFNVDAF
;
A
#
# COMPACT_ATOMS: atom_id res chain seq x y z
N MET A 1 8.37 -14.32 -64.85
CA MET A 1 8.66 -12.95 -65.34
C MET A 1 9.53 -12.26 -64.29
N LEU A 2 10.40 -11.31 -64.67
CA LEU A 2 11.57 -10.90 -63.87
C LEU A 2 11.29 -9.78 -62.86
N LEU A 3 11.76 -9.97 -61.62
CA LEU A 3 12.46 -9.03 -60.70
C LEU A 3 13.30 -9.95 -59.79
N GLY A 4 14.61 -9.80 -59.51
CA GLY A 4 15.43 -8.60 -59.27
C GLY A 4 15.41 -8.35 -57.75
N GLY A 5 16.42 -8.69 -56.93
CA GLY A 5 17.88 -8.48 -57.03
C GLY A 5 18.25 -7.44 -55.94
N GLU A 6 19.28 -7.54 -55.10
CA GLU A 6 20.43 -8.44 -54.93
C GLU A 6 20.79 -8.56 -53.40
N GLY A 7 21.77 -9.38 -52.99
CA GLY A 7 22.41 -9.27 -51.65
C GLY A 7 22.47 -10.53 -50.75
N VAL A 8 23.41 -11.43 -51.02
CA VAL A 8 23.83 -12.66 -50.29
C VAL A 8 25.35 -12.81 -50.55
N PRO A 9 26.27 -13.49 -49.79
CA PRO A 9 26.17 -14.44 -48.63
C PRO A 9 26.95 -13.95 -47.37
N CYS A 10 27.28 -14.69 -46.27
CA CYS A 10 26.90 -15.99 -45.67
C CYS A 10 27.29 -16.03 -44.15
N ALA A 11 26.93 -17.12 -43.46
CA ALA A 11 27.68 -17.73 -42.33
C ALA A 11 27.75 -19.25 -42.57
N PRO A 12 28.77 -20.01 -42.10
CA PRO A 12 28.72 -20.72 -40.80
C PRO A 12 30.17 -21.01 -40.25
N PRO A 13 30.51 -22.05 -39.45
CA PRO A 13 29.73 -22.98 -38.59
C PRO A 13 30.25 -23.12 -37.12
N ASP A 14 29.66 -24.05 -36.36
CA ASP A 14 30.10 -24.52 -35.02
C ASP A 14 31.52 -25.10 -34.96
N GLN A 15 32.17 -25.01 -33.77
CA GLN A 15 32.64 -26.22 -33.05
C GLN A 15 32.99 -25.98 -31.56
N LYS A 16 33.14 -27.08 -30.81
CA LYS A 16 33.51 -27.13 -29.38
C LYS A 16 34.93 -27.69 -29.18
N TYR A 17 35.47 -27.42 -27.98
CA TYR A 17 36.49 -28.17 -27.22
C TYR A 17 37.97 -27.71 -27.22
N ARG A 18 38.55 -27.87 -26.02
CA ARG A 18 39.95 -28.19 -25.65
C ARG A 18 41.04 -27.08 -25.56
N THR A 19 41.42 -26.87 -24.29
CA THR A 19 42.80 -26.93 -23.72
C THR A 19 43.79 -25.77 -23.81
N ALA A 20 44.67 -25.80 -22.79
CA ALA A 20 46.04 -25.28 -22.72
C ALA A 20 46.26 -23.75 -22.60
N TRP A 21 46.57 -23.33 -21.37
CA TRP A 21 47.51 -22.23 -21.10
C TRP A 21 48.48 -22.65 -20.00
N GLN A 22 49.65 -23.16 -20.42
CA GLN A 22 50.90 -23.03 -19.67
C GLN A 22 51.55 -21.71 -20.15
N GLY A 23 52.33 -20.95 -19.39
CA GLY A 23 52.75 -21.11 -17.99
C GLY A 23 54.17 -20.58 -17.79
N ARG A 24 54.52 -20.11 -16.59
CA ARG A 24 55.92 -19.99 -16.15
C ARG A 24 56.06 -19.82 -14.62
N ARG A 25 56.83 -20.73 -14.00
CA ARG A 25 57.50 -20.63 -12.69
C ARG A 25 59.01 -20.42 -12.95
N PRO A 26 59.84 -19.97 -11.98
CA PRO A 26 60.35 -20.80 -10.85
C PRO A 26 59.60 -20.49 -9.51
N ALA A 27 59.98 -20.85 -8.27
CA ALA A 27 60.82 -21.88 -7.59
C ALA A 27 60.56 -21.72 -6.06
N ALA A 28 61.10 -22.52 -5.12
CA ALA A 28 61.24 -23.97 -4.98
C ALA A 28 61.63 -24.29 -3.50
N GLY A 29 61.23 -25.45 -2.96
CA GLY A 29 61.50 -25.87 -1.57
C GLY A 29 60.54 -25.28 -0.51
N ALA A 30 60.30 -25.91 0.64
CA ALA A 30 60.57 -27.30 1.06
C ALA A 30 59.61 -27.68 2.23
N ASP A 31 59.50 -28.98 2.52
CA ASP A 31 58.93 -29.59 3.75
C ASP A 31 57.47 -29.28 4.16
N GLN A 32 56.88 -29.98 5.15
CA GLN A 32 56.62 -31.43 5.26
C GLN A 32 55.54 -31.62 6.36
N ASP A 33 54.61 -32.57 6.18
CA ASP A 33 53.86 -33.31 7.23
C ASP A 33 53.05 -32.57 8.35
N CYS A 34 52.08 -33.18 9.06
CA CYS A 34 51.08 -34.22 8.73
C CYS A 34 49.95 -34.23 9.81
N VAL A 35 48.97 -35.14 9.67
CA VAL A 35 48.02 -35.64 10.70
C VAL A 35 46.83 -34.77 11.17
N ARG A 36 45.62 -35.36 11.06
CA ARG A 36 44.43 -35.12 11.91
C ARG A 36 44.20 -36.35 12.82
N PRO A 37 43.58 -36.17 14.00
CA PRO A 37 42.59 -37.16 14.48
C PRO A 37 41.17 -36.59 14.69
N ARG A 38 40.28 -37.38 15.31
CA ARG A 38 38.81 -37.19 15.41
C ARG A 38 38.30 -36.79 16.81
N ALA A 39 37.06 -36.31 16.82
CA ALA A 39 36.23 -35.88 17.94
C ALA A 39 35.90 -36.89 19.05
N ALA A 40 35.47 -36.38 20.22
CA ALA A 40 34.53 -37.03 21.16
C ALA A 40 33.73 -35.99 21.99
N GLN A 41 32.68 -36.45 22.70
CA GLN A 41 31.60 -35.69 23.37
C GLN A 41 31.97 -35.12 24.77
N ALA A 42 31.18 -34.17 25.30
CA ALA A 42 30.63 -34.17 26.69
C ALA A 42 29.72 -32.95 27.01
N HIS A 43 28.97 -33.00 28.13
CA HIS A 43 28.10 -31.94 28.68
C HIS A 43 28.63 -31.35 30.00
N ALA A 44 28.39 -30.05 30.28
CA ALA A 44 28.12 -29.40 31.59
C ALA A 44 28.11 -27.86 31.38
N GLN A 45 27.04 -27.11 31.66
CA GLN A 45 26.57 -26.58 32.96
C GLN A 45 27.41 -25.46 33.61
N THR A 46 26.69 -24.37 33.92
CA THR A 46 26.91 -23.15 34.75
C THR A 46 28.00 -23.16 35.84
N PRO A 47 28.54 -21.98 36.22
CA PRO A 47 27.89 -21.22 37.31
C PRO A 47 27.86 -19.69 37.19
N ILE A 48 27.03 -19.09 38.06
CA ILE A 48 26.93 -17.65 38.36
C ILE A 48 28.06 -17.24 39.32
N ARG A 49 28.58 -16.00 39.21
CA ARG A 49 29.20 -15.29 40.35
C ARG A 49 28.76 -13.82 40.39
N ALA A 50 28.51 -13.34 41.60
CA ALA A 50 28.27 -11.93 41.91
C ALA A 50 29.53 -11.30 42.52
N ILE A 51 29.63 -9.97 42.50
CA ILE A 51 30.63 -9.21 43.27
C ILE A 51 29.92 -8.11 44.07
N ARG A 52 30.39 -7.96 45.32
CA ARG A 52 30.07 -6.95 46.34
C ARG A 52 31.43 -6.45 46.87
N GLU A 53 31.60 -5.23 47.35
CA GLU A 53 30.71 -4.06 47.51
C GLU A 53 31.60 -2.82 47.57
N ASP A 54 31.05 -1.60 47.45
CA ASP A 54 31.67 -0.44 48.11
C ASP A 54 30.69 0.73 48.32
N CYS A 55 30.75 1.35 49.50
CA CYS A 55 29.91 2.47 49.93
C CYS A 55 30.59 3.27 51.05
N VAL A 56 30.66 4.60 50.91
CA VAL A 56 31.04 5.53 52.00
C VAL A 56 30.12 6.75 51.96
N ALA A 57 29.72 7.25 53.13
CA ALA A 57 28.87 8.43 53.31
C ALA A 57 29.33 9.27 54.52
N PRO A 58 28.98 10.57 54.60
CA PRO A 58 29.08 11.38 55.81
C PRO A 58 27.81 11.29 56.69
N LEU A 59 27.89 11.78 57.93
CA LEU A 59 27.00 11.39 59.04
C LEU A 59 25.95 12.47 59.46
N TRP A 60 24.74 11.98 59.85
CA TRP A 60 23.93 12.27 61.07
C TRP A 60 23.75 13.72 61.62
N PRO A 61 22.64 14.09 62.31
CA PRO A 61 22.00 13.24 63.34
C PRO A 61 20.46 13.25 63.55
N ASN A 62 20.03 12.30 64.40
CA ASN A 62 18.84 12.24 65.27
C ASN A 62 17.41 12.15 64.70
N GLY A 63 16.87 10.91 64.73
CA GLY A 63 15.71 10.59 65.60
C GLY A 63 14.28 10.68 65.03
N GLY A 64 13.62 9.53 64.84
CA GLY A 64 12.16 9.45 64.63
C GLY A 64 11.68 8.16 63.94
N THR A 65 10.63 7.54 64.47
CA THR A 65 9.98 6.32 63.91
C THR A 65 8.87 6.64 62.88
N PRO A 66 8.47 5.69 62.01
CA PRO A 66 7.85 6.02 60.73
C PRO A 66 6.33 6.26 60.75
N GLY A 67 5.87 7.23 59.95
CA GLY A 67 4.45 7.53 59.73
C GLY A 67 4.07 7.55 58.23
N ARG A 68 2.87 7.05 57.89
CA ARG A 68 2.32 7.09 56.51
C ARG A 68 1.79 8.48 56.16
N ALA A 69 2.13 9.04 55.00
CA ALA A 69 1.42 10.20 54.43
C ALA A 69 1.47 10.23 52.89
N ARG A 70 0.49 10.93 52.28
CA ARG A 70 0.44 11.28 50.85
C ARG A 70 0.67 12.78 50.67
N CYS A 71 1.41 13.19 49.64
CA CYS A 71 1.30 14.48 48.92
C CYS A 71 1.95 14.31 47.52
N ARG A 72 1.61 14.96 46.39
CA ARG A 72 1.01 16.27 46.02
C ARG A 72 1.92 17.50 46.21
N ALA A 73 1.76 18.49 45.31
CA ALA A 73 2.53 19.74 45.19
C ALA A 73 4.01 19.56 44.74
N ALA A 74 4.70 20.53 44.10
CA ALA A 74 4.23 21.71 43.36
C ALA A 74 5.29 22.25 42.37
N THR A 75 4.86 23.20 41.54
CA THR A 75 5.59 24.03 40.56
C THR A 75 6.78 24.83 41.12
N VAL A 76 7.78 25.09 40.25
CA VAL A 76 8.90 26.02 40.46
C VAL A 76 8.60 27.39 39.80
N PRO A 77 8.94 28.54 40.41
CA PRO A 77 8.64 29.88 39.88
C PRO A 77 9.68 30.43 38.89
N SER A 78 9.33 31.50 38.17
CA SER A 78 10.20 32.21 37.21
C SER A 78 10.55 33.66 37.65
N PRO A 79 11.64 34.27 37.12
CA PRO A 79 11.95 35.68 37.32
C PRO A 79 11.13 36.65 36.46
N ARG A 80 10.95 37.86 37.00
CA ARG A 80 10.43 39.11 36.41
C ARG A 80 11.48 39.74 35.45
N SER A 81 11.22 40.72 34.58
CA SER A 81 10.01 41.32 33.94
C SER A 81 10.45 42.52 33.07
N CYS A 82 9.71 42.91 32.01
CA CYS A 82 9.45 44.34 31.73
C CYS A 82 8.37 44.67 30.66
N ARG A 83 7.74 45.83 30.87
CA ARG A 83 6.90 46.76 30.05
C ARG A 83 6.95 46.65 28.51
N HIS A 84 5.97 47.08 27.69
CA HIS A 84 4.70 47.85 27.83
C HIS A 84 3.88 47.60 26.49
N SER A 85 2.55 47.68 26.32
CA SER A 85 1.57 48.74 26.65
C SER A 85 0.10 48.39 26.24
N ARG A 86 -0.89 49.15 26.79
CA ARG A 86 -2.21 49.57 26.23
C ARG A 86 -3.28 48.56 25.70
N ARG A 87 -4.29 48.28 26.55
CA ARG A 87 -5.80 48.34 26.42
C ARG A 87 -6.47 48.63 25.03
N PRO A 88 -7.79 48.33 24.80
CA PRO A 88 -8.76 47.39 25.42
C PRO A 88 -9.74 46.65 24.42
N ARG A 89 -10.87 46.11 24.92
CA ARG A 89 -12.06 45.48 24.24
C ARG A 89 -12.96 46.53 23.49
N PRO A 90 -14.08 46.23 22.73
CA PRO A 90 -14.95 45.03 22.76
C PRO A 90 -15.73 44.55 21.46
N ALA A 91 -16.49 43.45 21.63
CA ALA A 91 -17.85 43.09 21.12
C ALA A 91 -18.23 42.93 19.61
N THR A 92 -19.06 41.89 19.37
CA THR A 92 -20.05 41.69 18.25
C THR A 92 -19.48 41.62 16.80
N THR A 93 -20.12 41.04 15.77
CA THR A 93 -21.49 40.48 15.56
C THR A 93 -21.37 39.20 14.70
N GLY A 94 -22.40 38.33 14.66
CA GLY A 94 -22.47 37.22 13.69
C GLY A 94 -23.46 37.47 12.55
N TYR A 95 -23.33 36.77 11.41
CA TYR A 95 -24.39 36.63 10.40
C TYR A 95 -24.25 35.33 9.59
N SER A 96 -25.39 34.74 9.23
CA SER A 96 -25.54 33.66 8.24
C SER A 96 -26.15 34.22 6.96
N TRP A 97 -25.81 33.67 5.79
CA TRP A 97 -26.54 33.97 4.55
C TRP A 97 -26.67 32.77 3.62
N PHE A 98 -27.83 32.71 2.97
CA PHE A 98 -28.32 31.70 2.03
C PHE A 98 -29.09 32.49 0.97
N GLY A 99 -28.83 32.31 -0.32
CA GLY A 99 -29.50 33.12 -1.35
C GLY A 99 -28.91 32.94 -2.75
N SER A 100 -29.71 33.16 -3.80
CA SER A 100 -29.36 32.78 -5.17
C SER A 100 -30.03 33.64 -6.25
N SER A 101 -29.41 33.58 -7.44
CA SER A 101 -30.01 33.71 -8.78
C SER A 101 -30.28 35.10 -9.40
N LEU A 102 -30.15 35.12 -10.74
CA LEU A 102 -30.71 36.04 -11.74
C LEU A 102 -30.16 37.50 -11.83
N GLY A 103 -29.86 37.91 -13.07
CA GLY A 103 -29.41 39.27 -13.45
C GLY A 103 -28.90 39.30 -14.90
N ALA A 104 -29.33 40.26 -15.72
CA ALA A 104 -29.31 40.15 -17.20
C ALA A 104 -28.21 40.96 -17.93
N ARG A 105 -27.86 40.46 -19.13
CA ARG A 105 -27.37 41.12 -20.37
C ARG A 105 -26.74 42.53 -20.29
N ARG A 106 -25.58 42.69 -20.94
CA ARG A 106 -25.46 43.48 -22.20
C ARG A 106 -24.19 43.12 -22.99
N ARG A 107 -24.14 43.55 -24.25
CA ARG A 107 -22.95 43.60 -25.11
C ARG A 107 -22.30 44.98 -24.97
N ASP A 108 -21.04 45.14 -25.37
CA ASP A 108 -20.69 45.82 -26.64
C ASP A 108 -19.17 45.81 -26.91
N HIS A 109 -18.80 45.92 -28.19
CA HIS A 109 -17.44 46.18 -28.67
C HIS A 109 -17.28 47.67 -28.95
N PRO A 110 -16.04 48.19 -29.02
CA PRO A 110 -15.57 48.59 -30.36
C PRO A 110 -14.14 48.14 -30.68
N SER A 111 -13.74 48.37 -31.94
CA SER A 111 -12.46 48.01 -32.52
C SER A 111 -11.63 49.25 -32.89
N GLY A 112 -10.31 49.10 -32.96
CA GLY A 112 -9.38 50.12 -33.46
C GLY A 112 -8.21 49.50 -34.23
N ARG A 113 -7.88 50.08 -35.39
CA ARG A 113 -6.72 49.80 -36.26
C ARG A 113 -6.20 51.14 -36.81
N ILE A 114 -5.12 51.10 -37.62
CA ILE A 114 -4.53 52.21 -38.41
C ILE A 114 -3.67 53.15 -37.53
N ALA A 115 -2.51 53.72 -37.90
CA ALA A 115 -1.40 53.41 -38.84
C ALA A 115 -0.26 54.46 -38.54
N ARG A 116 0.89 54.65 -39.21
CA ARG A 116 1.66 54.03 -40.32
C ARG A 116 3.10 54.65 -40.28
N HIS A 117 4.08 54.07 -41.01
CA HIS A 117 5.47 54.58 -41.21
C HIS A 117 6.38 54.59 -39.95
N ALA A 118 7.63 54.11 -39.92
CA ALA A 118 8.73 53.92 -40.89
C ALA A 118 9.64 55.15 -41.08
N ASN A 119 10.90 55.04 -40.61
CA ASN A 119 12.05 55.71 -41.20
C ASN A 119 13.35 54.94 -40.91
N LEU A 120 14.40 55.15 -41.72
CA LEU A 120 15.66 54.38 -41.70
C LEU A 120 16.87 55.29 -41.44
N SER A 121 17.70 54.96 -40.43
CA SER A 121 19.06 55.50 -40.32
C SER A 121 20.01 54.58 -39.52
N ARG A 122 21.13 54.23 -40.15
CA ARG A 122 22.34 53.59 -39.60
C ARG A 122 23.52 54.57 -39.80
N PRO A 123 24.71 54.37 -39.19
CA PRO A 123 25.00 53.77 -37.89
C PRO A 123 26.01 54.61 -37.06
N GLY A 124 25.93 54.59 -35.72
CA GLY A 124 26.93 55.21 -34.83
C GLY A 124 27.82 54.16 -34.13
N ARG A 125 29.11 54.05 -34.50
CA ARG A 125 30.04 53.07 -33.93
C ARG A 125 30.89 53.70 -32.81
N THR A 126 30.43 53.62 -31.56
CA THR A 126 31.27 53.93 -30.38
C THR A 126 31.51 52.67 -29.55
N SER A 127 32.75 52.21 -29.53
CA SER A 127 33.20 51.08 -28.69
C SER A 127 33.22 51.49 -27.21
N ARG A 128 32.23 51.03 -26.44
CA ARG A 128 32.36 50.92 -24.99
C ARG A 128 32.66 49.47 -24.65
N LEU A 129 33.71 49.25 -23.87
CA LEU A 129 34.01 47.95 -23.27
C LEU A 129 32.78 47.52 -22.44
N PRO A 130 32.36 46.24 -22.50
CA PRO A 130 31.40 45.73 -21.53
C PRO A 130 32.07 45.79 -20.16
N MET A 131 31.68 46.78 -19.36
CA MET A 131 31.96 46.80 -17.93
C MET A 131 31.46 45.48 -17.37
N VAL A 132 32.35 44.69 -16.77
CA VAL A 132 31.94 43.49 -16.04
C VAL A 132 31.18 43.97 -14.82
N THR A 133 29.86 44.11 -14.97
CA THR A 133 28.98 44.14 -13.81
C THR A 133 29.23 42.84 -13.07
N ALA A 134 29.74 42.96 -11.85
CA ALA A 134 29.54 41.92 -10.84
C ALA A 134 28.05 41.94 -10.46
N ASP A 135 27.19 41.60 -11.42
CA ASP A 135 25.89 41.02 -11.13
C ASP A 135 26.21 39.77 -10.33
N SER A 136 26.09 39.93 -9.01
CA SER A 136 26.24 38.84 -8.07
C SER A 136 25.33 37.72 -8.54
N ALA A 137 25.95 36.65 -9.03
CA ALA A 137 25.33 35.34 -9.05
C ALA A 137 25.07 34.96 -7.58
N LEU A 138 23.98 35.51 -7.04
CA LEU A 138 23.05 34.81 -6.18
C LEU A 138 22.80 33.49 -6.88
N ALA A 139 23.64 32.50 -6.58
CA ALA A 139 23.50 31.14 -7.04
C ALA A 139 22.11 30.72 -6.56
N ALA A 140 21.16 30.69 -7.50
CA ALA A 140 19.76 30.45 -7.18
C ALA A 140 19.73 29.12 -6.42
N THR A 141 19.44 29.18 -5.11
CA THR A 141 19.52 28.04 -4.20
C THR A 141 18.80 26.89 -4.88
N PRO A 142 19.50 25.81 -5.26
CA PRO A 142 19.12 24.98 -6.40
C PRO A 142 17.68 24.55 -6.22
N GLY A 143 16.80 25.11 -7.05
CA GLY A 143 15.38 25.13 -6.78
C GLY A 143 14.91 23.72 -6.53
N MET A 144 14.42 23.46 -5.31
CA MET A 144 14.02 22.10 -4.92
C MET A 144 12.79 21.70 -5.72
N ASP A 145 13.05 21.13 -6.89
CA ASP A 145 12.07 20.57 -7.80
C ASP A 145 11.16 19.62 -7.03
N ALA A 146 9.86 19.65 -7.35
CA ALA A 146 8.92 18.71 -6.74
C ALA A 146 9.36 17.27 -7.10
N PRO A 147 9.56 16.36 -6.12
CA PRO A 147 10.27 15.11 -6.37
C PRO A 147 9.66 14.27 -7.49
N ARG A 148 10.52 13.85 -8.42
CA ARG A 148 10.13 13.23 -9.69
C ARG A 148 9.95 11.73 -9.50
N ILE A 149 8.71 11.32 -9.27
CA ILE A 149 8.31 9.91 -9.22
C ILE A 149 8.15 9.40 -10.66
N SER A 150 8.78 8.28 -11.02
CA SER A 150 8.71 7.72 -12.38
C SER A 150 8.81 6.18 -12.40
N TRP A 151 8.47 5.58 -13.55
CA TRP A 151 8.52 4.14 -13.77
C TRP A 151 9.57 3.78 -14.83
N VAL A 152 10.58 3.01 -14.42
CA VAL A 152 11.59 2.41 -15.31
C VAL A 152 11.24 0.94 -15.51
N HIS A 153 11.10 0.51 -16.76
CA HIS A 153 10.77 -0.88 -17.07
C HIS A 153 11.93 -1.83 -16.70
N PRO A 154 11.71 -2.86 -15.85
CA PRO A 154 12.73 -3.86 -15.55
C PRO A 154 13.14 -4.64 -16.81
N PRO A 155 14.45 -4.87 -17.04
CA PRO A 155 14.94 -5.53 -18.27
C PRO A 155 14.43 -6.97 -18.39
N ARG A 156 14.22 -7.65 -17.27
CA ARG A 156 13.48 -8.92 -17.21
C ARG A 156 12.00 -8.60 -17.02
N GLY A 157 11.22 -8.63 -18.10
CA GLY A 157 9.79 -8.29 -18.08
C GLY A 157 8.92 -9.20 -17.19
N PHE A 158 7.70 -8.75 -16.89
CA PHE A 158 6.78 -9.44 -15.97
C PHE A 158 6.09 -10.68 -16.55
N LEU A 159 6.06 -10.86 -17.88
CA LEU A 159 5.39 -11.99 -18.54
C LEU A 159 6.06 -13.32 -18.20
N GLY A 160 7.36 -13.46 -18.50
CA GLY A 160 8.13 -14.67 -18.18
C GLY A 160 8.20 -14.97 -16.67
N LEU A 161 8.26 -13.93 -15.83
CA LEU A 161 8.15 -14.07 -14.38
C LEU A 161 6.81 -14.70 -13.96
N SER A 162 5.71 -14.24 -14.55
CA SER A 162 4.37 -14.73 -14.23
C SER A 162 4.20 -16.20 -14.60
N LEU A 163 4.70 -16.60 -15.77
CA LEU A 163 4.65 -17.99 -16.25
C LEU A 163 5.56 -18.91 -15.40
N LEU A 164 6.80 -18.48 -15.10
CA LEU A 164 7.72 -19.25 -14.25
C LEU A 164 7.17 -19.41 -12.83
N ASN A 165 6.68 -18.34 -12.21
CA ASN A 165 6.07 -18.39 -10.88
C ASN A 165 4.79 -19.24 -10.88
N GLY A 166 4.06 -19.29 -12.00
CA GLY A 166 2.93 -20.19 -12.21
C GLY A 166 3.34 -21.66 -12.21
N LEU A 167 4.31 -22.02 -13.07
CA LEU A 167 4.85 -23.36 -13.18
C LEU A 167 5.44 -23.86 -11.85
N LEU A 168 6.28 -23.05 -11.21
CA LEU A 168 6.88 -23.39 -9.92
C LEU A 168 5.83 -23.49 -8.80
N ARG A 169 4.76 -22.69 -8.84
CA ARG A 169 3.63 -22.82 -7.90
C ARG A 169 2.86 -24.14 -8.09
N ILE A 170 2.71 -24.64 -9.32
CA ILE A 170 2.14 -25.99 -9.56
C ILE A 170 3.11 -27.06 -9.04
N LEU A 171 4.36 -27.03 -9.49
CA LEU A 171 5.38 -28.04 -9.21
C LEU A 171 5.69 -28.21 -7.71
N THR A 172 5.53 -27.14 -6.93
CA THR A 172 5.74 -27.14 -5.46
C THR A 172 4.43 -27.21 -4.65
N LEU A 173 3.32 -27.62 -5.26
CA LEU A 173 2.00 -27.75 -4.63
C LEU A 173 1.57 -26.48 -3.85
N GLY A 174 1.91 -25.31 -4.40
CA GLY A 174 1.60 -24.00 -3.84
C GLY A 174 2.74 -23.33 -3.05
N ILE A 175 3.74 -24.08 -2.57
CA ILE A 175 4.76 -23.56 -1.62
C ILE A 175 5.57 -22.40 -2.22
N TYR A 176 5.91 -22.44 -3.51
CA TYR A 176 6.64 -21.36 -4.18
C TYR A 176 5.88 -20.02 -4.24
N HIS A 177 4.58 -19.99 -3.95
CA HIS A 177 3.78 -18.75 -3.95
C HIS A 177 4.41 -17.64 -3.10
N PHE A 178 5.00 -17.96 -1.94
CA PHE A 178 5.62 -16.96 -1.06
C PHE A 178 6.86 -16.30 -1.71
N TRP A 179 7.73 -17.07 -2.36
CA TRP A 179 8.88 -16.56 -3.10
C TRP A 179 8.43 -15.75 -4.31
N GLY A 180 7.51 -16.26 -5.12
CA GLY A 180 6.94 -15.55 -6.26
C GLY A 180 6.29 -14.21 -5.88
N LYS A 181 5.51 -14.18 -4.79
CA LYS A 181 4.90 -12.94 -4.24
C LYS A 181 5.97 -11.93 -3.82
N THR A 182 7.11 -12.37 -3.28
CA THR A 182 8.22 -11.47 -2.96
C THR A 182 9.03 -11.02 -4.17
N GLU A 183 9.31 -11.89 -5.14
CA GLU A 183 10.12 -11.50 -6.30
C GLU A 183 9.37 -10.50 -7.20
N VAL A 184 8.06 -10.73 -7.40
CA VAL A 184 7.16 -9.75 -8.06
C VAL A 184 7.22 -8.40 -7.36
N ARG A 185 7.19 -8.39 -6.01
CA ARG A 185 7.26 -7.15 -5.22
C ARG A 185 8.62 -6.45 -5.35
N GLN A 186 9.73 -7.19 -5.27
CA GLN A 186 11.09 -6.66 -5.46
C GLN A 186 11.27 -6.06 -6.86
N ARG A 187 10.73 -6.73 -7.89
CA ARG A 187 10.77 -6.28 -9.29
C ARG A 187 9.83 -5.09 -9.56
N ILE A 188 8.71 -4.97 -8.84
CA ILE A 188 7.84 -3.78 -8.90
C ILE A 188 8.49 -2.60 -8.18
N TRP A 189 9.08 -2.78 -6.99
CA TRP A 189 9.72 -1.69 -6.24
C TRP A 189 10.92 -1.11 -7.00
N SER A 190 11.81 -1.95 -7.52
CA SER A 190 12.98 -1.51 -8.30
C SER A 190 12.66 -0.85 -9.64
N ALA A 191 11.42 -1.01 -10.13
CA ALA A 191 10.88 -0.28 -11.28
C ALA A 191 10.46 1.17 -10.93
N VAL A 192 10.02 1.42 -9.68
CA VAL A 192 9.65 2.77 -9.23
C VAL A 192 10.90 3.55 -8.87
N ARG A 193 11.01 4.76 -9.42
CA ARG A 193 12.06 5.72 -9.12
C ARG A 193 11.49 6.94 -8.42
N ILE A 194 12.26 7.48 -7.48
CA ILE A 194 12.07 8.81 -6.89
C ILE A 194 13.41 9.52 -7.10
N ASP A 195 13.38 10.66 -7.79
CA ASP A 195 14.56 11.45 -8.19
C ASP A 195 15.65 10.60 -8.87
N GLY A 196 15.22 9.67 -9.74
CA GLY A 196 16.07 8.75 -10.50
C GLY A 196 16.46 7.46 -9.77
N GLU A 197 16.39 7.43 -8.44
CA GLU A 197 16.85 6.31 -7.61
C GLU A 197 15.76 5.27 -7.30
N PRO A 198 16.09 3.97 -7.26
CA PRO A 198 15.14 2.88 -7.04
C PRO A 198 14.61 2.82 -5.61
N LEU A 199 13.32 2.51 -5.48
CA LEU A 199 12.78 1.93 -4.25
C LEU A 199 13.30 0.48 -4.10
N GLU A 200 13.83 0.15 -2.94
CA GLU A 200 14.19 -1.21 -2.56
C GLU A 200 13.06 -1.90 -1.80
N TYR A 201 12.93 -3.21 -2.01
CA TYR A 201 12.18 -4.10 -1.12
C TYR A 201 13.10 -5.21 -0.60
N ARG A 202 13.26 -5.32 0.72
CA ARG A 202 14.20 -6.23 1.41
C ARG A 202 13.53 -7.41 2.12
N GLY A 203 12.25 -7.69 1.86
CA GLY A 203 11.54 -8.83 2.45
C GLY A 203 11.67 -10.10 1.59
N THR A 204 11.82 -11.25 2.24
CA THR A 204 12.08 -12.56 1.62
C THR A 204 10.88 -13.50 1.70
N GLY A 205 10.78 -14.46 0.78
CA GLY A 205 9.71 -15.47 0.76
C GLY A 205 9.66 -16.33 2.02
N GLY A 206 10.82 -16.62 2.62
CA GLY A 206 10.94 -17.40 3.86
C GLY A 206 10.31 -16.71 5.08
N GLU A 207 10.32 -15.38 5.15
CA GLU A 207 9.61 -14.62 6.19
C GLU A 207 8.10 -14.80 6.08
N LEU A 208 7.54 -14.69 4.87
CA LEU A 208 6.10 -14.88 4.65
C LEU A 208 5.69 -16.33 4.94
N LEU A 209 6.48 -17.32 4.50
CA LEU A 209 6.20 -18.73 4.78
C LEU A 209 6.24 -19.01 6.29
N ARG A 210 7.25 -18.51 7.02
CA ARG A 210 7.35 -18.69 8.48
C ARG A 210 6.14 -18.09 9.19
N GLY A 211 5.77 -16.86 8.86
CA GLY A 211 4.58 -16.23 9.44
C GLY A 211 3.28 -16.98 9.10
N PHE A 212 3.13 -17.40 7.84
CA PHE A 212 1.99 -18.19 7.39
C PHE A 212 1.88 -19.51 8.16
N LEU A 213 2.97 -20.28 8.29
CA LEU A 213 2.98 -21.55 9.01
C LEU A 213 2.59 -21.39 10.48
N ILE A 214 2.99 -20.29 11.12
CA ILE A 214 2.64 -20.01 12.52
C ILE A 214 1.15 -19.67 12.67
N VAL A 215 0.59 -18.81 11.81
CA VAL A 215 -0.87 -18.55 11.80
C VAL A 215 -1.66 -19.80 11.42
N PHE A 216 -1.15 -20.60 10.48
CA PHE A 216 -1.77 -21.85 10.07
C PHE A 216 -1.83 -22.85 11.24
N ALA A 217 -0.69 -23.15 11.87
CA ALA A 217 -0.58 -24.15 12.93
C ALA A 217 -1.16 -23.71 14.29
N LEU A 218 -1.04 -22.42 14.66
CA LEU A 218 -1.49 -21.94 15.98
C LEU A 218 -2.86 -21.27 15.98
N VAL A 219 -3.43 -20.94 14.81
CA VAL A 219 -4.75 -20.29 14.73
C VAL A 219 -5.69 -21.06 13.81
N LEU A 220 -5.33 -21.27 12.54
CA LEU A 220 -6.27 -21.85 11.58
C LEU A 220 -6.56 -23.34 11.85
N VAL A 221 -5.55 -24.15 12.16
CA VAL A 221 -5.72 -25.58 12.46
C VAL A 221 -6.51 -25.81 13.76
N PRO A 222 -6.18 -25.20 14.93
CA PRO A 222 -6.98 -25.37 16.15
C PRO A 222 -8.42 -24.89 15.99
N MET A 223 -8.63 -23.78 15.27
CA MET A 223 -9.96 -23.24 15.03
C MET A 223 -10.76 -24.09 14.03
N ALA A 224 -10.13 -24.68 13.01
CA ALA A 224 -10.77 -25.64 12.11
C ALA A 224 -11.11 -26.97 12.80
N LEU A 225 -10.22 -27.47 13.68
CA LEU A 225 -10.49 -28.64 14.52
C LEU A 225 -11.65 -28.39 15.49
N ALA A 226 -11.69 -27.21 16.12
CA ALA A 226 -12.83 -26.79 16.94
C ALA A 226 -14.12 -26.67 16.11
N GLY A 227 -14.03 -26.21 14.86
CA GLY A 227 -15.17 -26.14 13.94
C GLY A 227 -15.71 -27.52 13.55
N LEU A 228 -14.82 -28.47 13.27
CA LEU A 228 -15.16 -29.87 13.01
C LEU A 228 -15.76 -30.54 14.25
N ALA A 229 -15.14 -30.34 15.42
CA ALA A 229 -15.66 -30.83 16.70
C ALA A 229 -17.05 -30.26 16.99
N ALA A 230 -17.27 -28.95 16.80
CA ALA A 230 -18.59 -28.35 16.96
C ALA A 230 -19.60 -28.86 15.93
N ALA A 231 -19.17 -29.14 14.69
CA ALA A 231 -20.04 -29.67 13.65
C ALA A 231 -20.54 -31.10 13.92
N ILE A 232 -19.79 -31.89 14.70
CA ILE A 232 -20.09 -33.28 15.08
C ILE A 232 -20.75 -33.36 16.47
N LEU A 233 -20.21 -32.65 17.46
CA LEU A 233 -20.56 -32.81 18.88
C LEU A 233 -21.69 -31.89 19.34
N LEU A 234 -21.90 -30.73 18.71
CA LEU A 234 -23.02 -29.85 19.06
C LEU A 234 -24.23 -30.14 18.17
N PRO A 235 -25.40 -30.46 18.75
CA PRO A 235 -26.63 -30.62 17.98
C PRO A 235 -27.04 -29.29 17.31
N ALA A 236 -27.90 -29.40 16.30
CA ALA A 236 -28.43 -28.24 15.57
C ALA A 236 -29.39 -27.41 16.47
N GLY A 237 -28.82 -26.46 17.21
CA GLY A 237 -29.54 -25.60 18.15
C GLY A 237 -28.74 -24.35 18.54
N PRO A 238 -29.26 -23.52 19.49
CA PRO A 238 -28.72 -22.19 19.77
C PRO A 238 -27.23 -22.15 20.13
N GLY A 239 -26.72 -23.15 20.89
CA GLY A 239 -25.30 -23.24 21.26
C GLY A 239 -24.37 -23.39 20.04
N ARG A 240 -24.80 -24.13 19.02
CA ARG A 240 -24.06 -24.27 17.76
C ARG A 240 -24.07 -22.98 16.96
N GLY A 241 -25.22 -22.32 16.86
CA GLY A 241 -25.32 -21.00 16.21
C GLY A 241 -24.44 -19.94 16.87
N LEU A 242 -24.36 -19.94 18.21
CA LEU A 242 -23.47 -19.06 18.96
C LEU A 242 -21.98 -19.38 18.72
N TYR A 243 -21.62 -20.67 18.65
CA TYR A 243 -20.26 -21.09 18.27
C TYR A 243 -19.90 -20.61 16.85
N GLU A 244 -20.77 -20.85 15.86
CA GLU A 244 -20.54 -20.46 14.46
C GLU A 244 -20.45 -18.93 14.32
N MET A 245 -21.28 -18.18 15.03
CA MET A 245 -21.18 -16.72 15.13
C MET A 245 -19.85 -16.26 15.73
N GLY A 246 -19.37 -16.92 16.79
CA GLY A 246 -18.08 -16.66 17.42
C GLY A 246 -16.90 -16.94 16.48
N PHE A 247 -16.91 -18.10 15.80
CA PHE A 247 -15.91 -18.50 14.80
C PHE A 247 -15.79 -17.47 13.68
N TRP A 248 -16.91 -17.04 13.08
CA TRP A 248 -16.91 -16.00 12.05
C TRP A 248 -16.49 -14.63 12.62
N GLY A 249 -16.91 -14.28 13.83
CA GLY A 249 -16.47 -13.05 14.51
C GLY A 249 -14.94 -12.97 14.70
N VAL A 250 -14.32 -14.08 15.10
CA VAL A 250 -12.86 -14.21 15.22
C VAL A 250 -12.17 -14.08 13.86
N LEU A 251 -12.67 -14.75 12.81
CA LEU A 251 -12.14 -14.60 11.45
C LEU A 251 -12.21 -13.14 10.95
N LEU A 252 -13.33 -12.44 11.19
CA LEU A 252 -13.47 -11.04 10.81
C LEU A 252 -12.50 -10.13 11.58
N LEU A 253 -12.28 -10.37 12.88
CA LEU A 253 -11.28 -9.65 13.68
C LEU A 253 -9.85 -9.89 13.18
N LEU A 254 -9.51 -11.16 12.90
CA LEU A 254 -8.21 -11.55 12.36
C LEU A 254 -7.94 -10.93 10.99
N SER A 255 -8.96 -10.80 10.12
CA SER A 255 -8.79 -10.15 8.82
C SER A 255 -8.37 -8.68 8.95
N GLY A 256 -8.96 -7.93 9.89
CA GLY A 256 -8.57 -6.56 10.20
C GLY A 256 -7.15 -6.44 10.75
N PHE A 257 -6.77 -7.36 11.64
CA PHE A 257 -5.40 -7.45 12.17
C PHE A 257 -4.39 -7.77 11.07
N GLY A 258 -4.70 -8.73 10.20
CA GLY A 258 -3.89 -9.12 9.04
C GLY A 258 -3.64 -7.97 8.08
N ILE A 259 -4.67 -7.18 7.74
CA ILE A 259 -4.54 -6.00 6.86
C ILE A 259 -3.54 -4.98 7.41
N HIS A 260 -3.60 -4.68 8.72
CA HIS A 260 -2.64 -3.78 9.37
C HIS A 260 -1.22 -4.35 9.34
N ARG A 261 -1.07 -5.64 9.65
CA ARG A 261 0.22 -6.35 9.71
C ARG A 261 0.90 -6.47 8.36
N ALA A 262 0.14 -6.87 7.34
CA ALA A 262 0.55 -6.86 5.95
C ALA A 262 1.05 -5.46 5.53
N ARG A 263 0.36 -4.38 5.92
CA ARG A 263 0.81 -3.00 5.66
C ARG A 263 2.10 -2.66 6.43
N ARG A 264 2.23 -3.00 7.71
CA ARG A 264 3.45 -2.77 8.51
C ARG A 264 4.66 -3.52 7.96
N TYR A 265 4.51 -4.80 7.64
CA TYR A 265 5.57 -5.63 7.05
C TYR A 265 6.05 -5.10 5.69
N ARG A 266 5.11 -4.73 4.81
CA ARG A 266 5.46 -4.14 3.50
C ARG A 266 6.22 -2.82 3.64
N LEU A 267 5.86 -1.99 4.63
CA LEU A 267 6.55 -0.72 4.89
C LEU A 267 7.93 -0.94 5.53
N SER A 268 8.07 -1.74 6.58
CA SER A 268 9.37 -1.98 7.25
C SER A 268 10.42 -2.65 6.36
N ARG A 269 10.00 -3.34 5.30
CA ARG A 269 10.88 -3.90 4.26
C ARG A 269 11.07 -2.98 3.05
N THR A 270 10.43 -1.80 2.98
CA THR A 270 10.63 -0.80 1.92
C THR A 270 11.72 0.22 2.31
N ARG A 271 12.64 0.53 1.39
CA ARG A 271 13.69 1.55 1.58
C ARG A 271 13.91 2.40 0.34
N TRP A 272 14.44 3.60 0.50
CA TRP A 272 15.00 4.45 -0.57
C TRP A 272 16.09 5.34 0.06
N ARG A 273 17.22 5.55 -0.64
CA ARG A 273 18.44 6.20 -0.07
C ARG A 273 18.86 5.64 1.32
N GLY A 274 18.64 4.34 1.55
CA GLY A 274 18.87 3.68 2.84
C GLY A 274 17.83 3.99 3.95
N ILE A 275 17.04 5.06 3.81
CA ILE A 275 15.96 5.45 4.71
C ILE A 275 14.83 4.42 4.64
N ARG A 276 14.33 3.99 5.80
CA ARG A 276 13.30 2.94 5.93
C ARG A 276 11.90 3.56 6.06
N ALA A 277 10.92 2.98 5.35
CA ALA A 277 9.52 3.24 5.63
C ALA A 277 9.04 2.43 6.86
N GLY A 278 7.93 2.83 7.47
CA GLY A 278 7.37 2.11 8.62
C GLY A 278 5.89 2.37 8.85
N LEU A 279 5.26 1.47 9.62
CA LEU A 279 3.93 1.69 10.20
C LEU A 279 4.06 1.61 11.72
N SER A 280 3.81 2.75 12.37
CA SER A 280 3.66 2.84 13.82
C SER A 280 2.28 2.26 14.23
N GLY A 281 1.73 2.68 15.38
CA GLY A 281 0.38 2.26 15.78
C GLY A 281 0.25 0.82 16.31
N ARG A 282 -0.94 0.49 16.80
CA ARG A 282 -1.25 -0.78 17.46
C ARG A 282 -2.31 -1.56 16.68
N SER A 283 -1.90 -2.67 16.06
CA SER A 283 -2.74 -3.49 15.16
C SER A 283 -4.11 -3.84 15.71
N GLY A 284 -4.25 -4.09 17.03
CA GLY A 284 -5.55 -4.36 17.66
C GLY A 284 -6.54 -3.19 17.61
N ARG A 285 -6.06 -1.93 17.65
CA ARG A 285 -6.91 -0.73 17.50
C ARG A 285 -7.46 -0.61 16.08
N PHE A 286 -6.61 -0.89 15.08
CA PHE A 286 -7.05 -0.98 13.69
C PHE A 286 -8.00 -2.16 13.47
N ALA A 287 -7.70 -3.35 14.00
CA ALA A 287 -8.53 -4.55 13.87
C ALA A 287 -9.95 -4.35 14.46
N TRP A 288 -10.04 -3.76 15.66
CA TRP A 288 -11.34 -3.40 16.24
C TRP A 288 -12.09 -2.39 15.37
N THR A 289 -11.42 -1.34 14.91
CA THR A 289 -12.02 -0.33 14.00
C THR A 289 -12.45 -0.93 12.67
N TYR A 290 -11.72 -1.92 12.16
CA TYR A 290 -12.10 -2.67 10.95
C TYR A 290 -13.34 -3.54 11.18
N LEU A 291 -13.42 -4.23 12.33
CA LEU A 291 -14.50 -5.15 12.69
C LEU A 291 -15.84 -4.42 12.88
N TRP A 292 -15.94 -3.48 13.82
CA TRP A 292 -17.24 -2.85 14.13
C TRP A 292 -17.79 -2.07 12.93
N THR A 293 -16.90 -1.45 12.13
CA THR A 293 -17.32 -0.78 10.89
C THR A 293 -17.70 -1.74 9.77
N LEU A 294 -17.20 -2.99 9.79
CA LEU A 294 -17.64 -4.05 8.86
C LEU A 294 -19.02 -4.60 9.26
N LEU A 295 -19.26 -4.81 10.55
CA LEU A 295 -20.57 -5.27 11.06
C LEU A 295 -21.69 -4.25 10.76
N LEU A 296 -21.39 -2.96 10.70
CA LEU A 296 -22.33 -1.92 10.26
C LEU A 296 -22.57 -1.87 8.74
N VAL A 297 -21.81 -2.60 7.91
CA VAL A 297 -22.06 -2.66 6.45
C VAL A 297 -23.44 -3.25 6.14
N PRO A 298 -23.80 -4.48 6.59
CA PRO A 298 -25.15 -5.01 6.36
C PRO A 298 -26.23 -4.16 7.03
N VAL A 299 -26.02 -3.71 8.27
CA VAL A 299 -26.99 -2.88 9.04
C VAL A 299 -27.34 -1.58 8.32
N THR A 300 -26.41 -0.99 7.57
CA THR A 300 -26.63 0.23 6.79
C THR A 300 -26.89 -0.01 5.29
N LEU A 301 -27.14 -1.26 4.88
CA LEU A 301 -27.23 -1.69 3.48
C LEU A 301 -26.05 -1.17 2.61
N GLY A 302 -24.86 -1.09 3.21
CA GLY A 302 -23.64 -0.57 2.59
C GLY A 302 -23.45 0.96 2.66
N TRP A 303 -24.40 1.73 3.18
CA TRP A 303 -24.31 3.19 3.22
C TRP A 303 -23.13 3.73 4.05
N ILE A 304 -22.64 2.99 5.05
CA ILE A 304 -21.45 3.38 5.83
C ILE A 304 -20.13 3.34 5.02
N VAL A 305 -20.09 2.69 3.84
CA VAL A 305 -18.84 2.38 3.12
C VAL A 305 -17.93 3.60 2.85
N PRO A 306 -18.40 4.77 2.40
CA PRO A 306 -17.53 5.94 2.20
C PRO A 306 -16.90 6.43 3.51
N TRP A 307 -17.68 6.53 4.58
CA TRP A 307 -17.19 6.91 5.91
C TRP A 307 -16.18 5.89 6.44
N ARG A 308 -16.48 4.59 6.33
CA ARG A 308 -15.57 3.50 6.71
C ARG A 308 -14.25 3.57 5.95
N THR A 309 -14.31 3.80 4.64
CA THR A 309 -13.11 3.88 3.79
C THR A 309 -12.22 5.04 4.22
N VAL A 310 -12.79 6.23 4.46
CA VAL A 310 -12.05 7.39 5.00
C VAL A 310 -11.47 7.10 6.39
N ARG A 311 -12.25 6.48 7.29
CA ARG A 311 -11.81 6.20 8.67
C ARG A 311 -10.62 5.25 8.73
N LEU A 312 -10.64 4.19 7.90
CA LEU A 312 -9.57 3.20 7.82
C LEU A 312 -8.34 3.73 7.05
N GLN A 313 -8.55 4.47 5.95
CA GLN A 313 -7.46 5.11 5.21
C GLN A 313 -6.71 6.12 6.09
N LYS A 314 -7.44 6.96 6.85
CA LYS A 314 -6.87 7.92 7.80
C LYS A 314 -6.01 7.23 8.86
N ALA A 315 -6.51 6.14 9.46
CA ALA A 315 -5.76 5.38 10.45
C ALA A 315 -4.44 4.81 9.89
N LEU A 316 -4.45 4.22 8.68
CA LEU A 316 -3.24 3.69 8.07
C LEU A 316 -2.25 4.79 7.64
N LEU A 317 -2.73 5.95 7.18
CA LEU A 317 -1.86 7.04 6.74
C LEU A 317 -1.20 7.77 7.92
N GLU A 318 -1.96 8.18 8.94
CA GLU A 318 -1.42 8.91 10.10
C GLU A 318 -0.44 8.05 10.93
N GLU A 319 -0.57 6.72 10.89
CA GLU A 319 0.39 5.80 11.51
C GLU A 319 1.58 5.47 10.59
N THR A 320 1.57 5.84 9.29
CA THR A 320 2.68 5.61 8.34
C THR A 320 3.78 6.67 8.49
N ARG A 321 5.05 6.24 8.43
CA ARG A 321 6.24 7.11 8.42
C ARG A 321 7.19 6.74 7.28
N PHE A 322 7.96 7.70 6.81
CA PHE A 322 9.13 7.47 5.96
C PHE A 322 10.31 8.20 6.56
N GLY A 323 11.34 7.46 6.99
CA GLY A 323 12.26 7.96 8.00
C GLY A 323 11.52 8.27 9.30
N ASP A 324 11.93 9.33 9.96
CA ASP A 324 11.25 9.93 11.12
C ASP A 324 9.93 10.64 10.76
N LYS A 325 9.85 11.34 9.63
CA LYS A 325 8.70 12.18 9.24
C LYS A 325 7.42 11.34 9.01
N PRO A 326 6.27 11.72 9.60
CA PRO A 326 4.99 11.04 9.39
C PRO A 326 4.22 11.56 8.17
N PHE A 327 3.30 10.74 7.67
CA PHE A 327 2.26 11.18 6.73
C PHE A 327 1.07 11.77 7.51
N THR A 328 0.35 12.71 6.88
CA THR A 328 -0.88 13.30 7.44
C THR A 328 -2.02 13.24 6.44
N PHE A 329 -3.26 13.17 6.93
CA PHE A 329 -4.45 12.98 6.09
C PHE A 329 -5.65 13.84 6.53
N GLY A 330 -6.04 14.80 5.69
CA GLY A 330 -7.13 15.76 5.94
C GLY A 330 -8.53 15.25 5.62
N GLY A 331 -8.63 14.15 4.86
CA GLY A 331 -9.83 13.76 4.14
C GLY A 331 -11.08 13.49 4.98
N ARG A 332 -12.23 13.87 4.44
CA ARG A 332 -13.58 13.74 5.02
C ARG A 332 -14.48 12.88 4.11
N ALA A 333 -15.55 12.31 4.66
CA ALA A 333 -16.41 11.39 3.92
C ALA A 333 -17.40 12.06 2.94
N GLY A 334 -17.83 13.31 3.22
CA GLY A 334 -18.86 14.02 2.44
C GLY A 334 -18.61 14.08 0.92
N PRO A 335 -17.40 14.45 0.44
CA PRO A 335 -17.08 14.49 -0.99
C PRO A 335 -17.23 13.15 -1.73
N LEU A 336 -17.14 12.01 -1.02
CA LEU A 336 -17.33 10.68 -1.58
C LEU A 336 -18.82 10.34 -1.75
N TYR A 337 -19.65 10.68 -0.75
CA TYR A 337 -21.09 10.38 -0.75
C TYR A 337 -21.82 10.90 -2.01
N ARG A 338 -21.45 12.10 -2.48
CA ARG A 338 -22.00 12.71 -3.72
C ARG A 338 -21.85 11.84 -4.98
N ARG A 339 -20.93 10.88 -4.99
CA ARG A 339 -20.74 9.91 -6.09
C ARG A 339 -21.07 8.47 -5.68
N PHE A 340 -20.98 8.15 -4.39
CA PHE A 340 -21.26 6.80 -3.89
C PHE A 340 -22.71 6.37 -4.09
N TRP A 341 -23.69 7.28 -4.00
CA TRP A 341 -25.10 6.93 -4.18
C TRP A 341 -25.39 6.27 -5.54
N VAL A 342 -24.66 6.64 -6.59
CA VAL A 342 -24.75 6.00 -7.92
C VAL A 342 -24.30 4.54 -7.86
N VAL A 343 -23.19 4.28 -7.16
CA VAL A 343 -22.66 2.92 -6.95
C VAL A 343 -23.63 2.10 -6.10
N TRP A 344 -24.17 2.70 -5.04
CA TRP A 344 -25.16 2.07 -4.15
C TRP A 344 -26.45 1.72 -4.89
N LEU A 345 -27.04 2.67 -5.60
CA LEU A 345 -28.24 2.45 -6.41
C LEU A 345 -27.99 1.40 -7.50
N SER A 346 -26.83 1.44 -8.17
CA SER A 346 -26.47 0.41 -9.14
C SER A 346 -26.33 -0.98 -8.51
N ALA A 347 -25.83 -1.09 -7.27
CA ALA A 347 -25.75 -2.37 -6.57
C ALA A 347 -27.14 -2.93 -6.26
N VAL A 348 -28.07 -2.07 -5.79
CA VAL A 348 -29.46 -2.45 -5.52
C VAL A 348 -30.18 -2.86 -6.81
N LEU A 349 -30.07 -2.07 -7.88
CA LEU A 349 -30.71 -2.37 -9.17
C LEU A 349 -30.14 -3.64 -9.83
N LEU A 350 -28.82 -3.86 -9.76
CA LEU A 350 -28.20 -5.07 -10.29
C LEU A 350 -28.57 -6.30 -9.45
N ALA A 351 -28.60 -6.20 -8.12
CA ALA A 351 -29.05 -7.30 -7.26
C ALA A 351 -30.52 -7.65 -7.50
N ALA A 352 -31.41 -6.66 -7.56
CA ALA A 352 -32.82 -6.85 -7.88
C ALA A 352 -33.02 -7.43 -9.29
N GLY A 353 -32.28 -6.95 -10.28
CA GLY A 353 -32.29 -7.48 -11.66
C GLY A 353 -31.81 -8.92 -11.74
N THR A 354 -30.72 -9.28 -11.05
CA THR A 354 -30.23 -10.66 -10.98
C THR A 354 -31.25 -11.57 -10.30
N LEU A 355 -31.88 -11.14 -9.21
CA LEU A 355 -32.92 -11.91 -8.52
C LEU A 355 -34.17 -12.10 -9.40
N ALA A 356 -34.66 -11.03 -10.04
CA ALA A 356 -35.83 -11.08 -10.92
C ALA A 356 -35.58 -11.97 -12.16
N ALA A 357 -34.44 -11.82 -12.83
CA ALA A 357 -34.09 -12.62 -14.00
C ALA A 357 -33.82 -14.09 -13.63
N SER A 358 -33.24 -14.37 -12.45
CA SER A 358 -33.09 -15.74 -11.94
C SER A 358 -34.46 -16.35 -11.59
N GLY A 359 -35.35 -15.58 -10.96
CA GLY A 359 -36.73 -15.99 -10.68
C GLY A 359 -37.53 -16.30 -11.95
N LEU A 360 -37.33 -15.53 -13.02
CA LEU A 360 -37.92 -15.80 -14.33
C LEU A 360 -37.38 -17.11 -14.93
N LEU A 361 -36.06 -17.37 -14.87
CA LEU A 361 -35.50 -18.65 -15.32
C LEU A 361 -36.04 -19.84 -14.52
N LEU A 362 -36.16 -19.72 -13.20
CA LEU A 362 -36.77 -20.74 -12.34
C LEU A 362 -38.24 -20.98 -12.68
N GLY A 363 -39.01 -19.91 -12.93
CA GLY A 363 -40.40 -19.97 -13.36
C GLY A 363 -40.56 -20.73 -14.69
N LEU A 364 -39.77 -20.35 -15.71
CA LEU A 364 -39.74 -21.04 -17.00
C LEU A 364 -39.37 -22.52 -16.87
N GLU A 365 -38.45 -22.88 -15.96
CA GLU A 365 -38.12 -24.27 -15.67
C GLU A 365 -39.30 -25.03 -15.03
N THR A 366 -40.01 -24.43 -14.07
CA THR A 366 -41.22 -25.06 -13.49
C THR A 366 -42.33 -25.25 -14.52
N THR A 367 -42.52 -24.31 -15.45
CA THR A 367 -43.48 -24.46 -16.56
C THR A 367 -43.09 -25.60 -17.51
N ARG A 368 -41.79 -25.74 -17.84
CA ARG A 368 -41.29 -26.83 -18.70
C ARG A 368 -41.38 -28.22 -18.06
N THR A 369 -41.23 -28.30 -16.75
CA THR A 369 -41.20 -29.57 -16.00
C THR A 369 -42.56 -29.97 -15.42
N GLY A 370 -43.56 -29.08 -15.46
CA GLY A 370 -44.85 -29.28 -14.80
C GLY A 370 -44.80 -29.25 -13.26
N ALA A 371 -43.65 -28.89 -12.68
CA ALA A 371 -43.44 -28.91 -11.24
C ALA A 371 -44.20 -27.78 -10.54
N ARG A 372 -45.06 -28.12 -9.56
CA ARG A 372 -45.83 -27.14 -8.78
C ARG A 372 -45.00 -26.30 -7.80
N ILE A 373 -43.78 -26.75 -7.48
CA ILE A 373 -42.85 -26.08 -6.56
C ILE A 373 -41.45 -26.12 -7.22
N PRO A 374 -40.67 -25.02 -7.21
CA PRO A 374 -39.30 -25.04 -7.72
C PRO A 374 -38.39 -25.88 -6.82
N ASP A 375 -38.01 -27.08 -7.25
CA ASP A 375 -36.97 -27.86 -6.59
C ASP A 375 -35.58 -27.47 -7.10
N LEU A 376 -34.84 -26.72 -6.28
CA LEU A 376 -33.48 -26.26 -6.58
C LEU A 376 -32.48 -27.42 -6.82
N ARG A 377 -32.79 -28.65 -6.39
CA ARG A 377 -31.94 -29.83 -6.61
C ARG A 377 -32.07 -30.42 -8.01
N ASN A 378 -33.19 -30.18 -8.69
CA ASN A 378 -33.55 -30.79 -9.97
C ASN A 378 -33.53 -29.80 -11.15
N LEU A 379 -32.92 -28.62 -10.98
CA LEU A 379 -32.72 -27.63 -12.04
C LEU A 379 -31.81 -28.19 -13.16
N SER A 380 -32.14 -27.90 -14.42
CA SER A 380 -31.27 -28.31 -15.52
C SER A 380 -29.94 -27.57 -15.48
N ARG A 381 -28.90 -28.19 -16.06
CA ARG A 381 -27.57 -27.59 -16.23
C ARG A 381 -27.63 -26.27 -17.00
N ALA A 382 -28.57 -26.13 -17.93
CA ALA A 382 -28.79 -24.91 -18.70
C ALA A 382 -29.35 -23.77 -17.83
N THR A 383 -30.35 -24.04 -16.99
CA THR A 383 -30.95 -23.05 -16.10
C THR A 383 -29.98 -22.61 -15.00
N MET A 384 -29.21 -23.55 -14.42
CA MET A 384 -28.10 -23.20 -13.52
C MET A 384 -27.02 -22.35 -14.19
N ALA A 385 -26.60 -22.69 -15.41
CA ALA A 385 -25.62 -21.91 -16.18
C ALA A 385 -26.15 -20.51 -16.54
N GLY A 386 -27.45 -20.38 -16.85
CA GLY A 386 -28.11 -19.10 -17.10
C GLY A 386 -28.09 -18.20 -15.86
N MET A 387 -28.51 -18.71 -14.70
CA MET A 387 -28.45 -17.98 -13.42
C MET A 387 -27.02 -17.55 -13.07
N ALA A 388 -26.03 -18.45 -13.22
CA ALA A 388 -24.63 -18.14 -12.99
C ALA A 388 -24.10 -17.08 -13.97
N GLY A 389 -24.48 -17.14 -15.25
CA GLY A 389 -24.13 -16.17 -16.27
C GLY A 389 -24.70 -14.77 -15.99
N ILE A 390 -25.97 -14.69 -15.57
CA ILE A 390 -26.62 -13.43 -15.16
C ILE A 390 -25.91 -12.83 -13.95
N ALA A 391 -25.63 -13.64 -12.91
CA ALA A 391 -24.92 -13.18 -11.73
C ALA A 391 -23.50 -12.71 -12.06
N PHE A 392 -22.78 -13.43 -12.92
CA PHE A 392 -21.44 -13.06 -13.38
C PHE A 392 -21.44 -11.75 -14.20
N ALA A 393 -22.40 -11.58 -15.11
CA ALA A 393 -22.54 -10.35 -15.89
C ALA A 393 -22.87 -9.13 -15.01
N ALA A 394 -23.77 -9.29 -14.05
CA ALA A 394 -24.10 -8.26 -13.06
C ALA A 394 -22.89 -7.89 -12.17
N LEU A 395 -22.12 -8.89 -11.73
CA LEU A 395 -20.87 -8.67 -10.98
C LEU A 395 -19.80 -7.93 -11.82
N LEU A 396 -19.60 -8.30 -13.09
CA LEU A 396 -18.68 -7.59 -13.98
C LEU A 396 -19.09 -6.12 -14.16
N LEU A 397 -20.37 -5.86 -14.42
CA LEU A 397 -20.91 -4.50 -14.56
C LEU A 397 -20.76 -3.69 -13.27
N PHE A 398 -21.07 -4.29 -12.11
CA PHE A 398 -20.85 -3.67 -10.81
C PHE A 398 -19.36 -3.34 -10.56
N VAL A 399 -18.43 -4.21 -10.94
CA VAL A 399 -16.98 -3.95 -10.84
C VAL A 399 -16.55 -2.77 -11.73
N MET A 400 -17.13 -2.60 -12.93
CA MET A 400 -16.86 -1.44 -13.78
C MET A 400 -17.38 -0.13 -13.16
N ILE A 401 -18.61 -0.13 -12.62
CA ILE A 401 -19.19 1.03 -11.92
C ILE A 401 -18.39 1.35 -10.65
N ARG A 402 -17.94 0.32 -9.92
CA ARG A 402 -17.05 0.47 -8.77
C ARG A 402 -15.69 1.07 -9.16
N ALA A 403 -15.14 0.69 -10.32
CA ALA A 403 -13.88 1.22 -10.84
C ALA A 403 -13.97 2.73 -11.18
N TRP A 404 -15.05 3.17 -11.82
CA TRP A 404 -15.36 4.60 -12.03
C TRP A 404 -15.30 5.41 -10.73
N TYR A 405 -15.88 4.87 -9.64
CA TYR A 405 -15.83 5.48 -8.32
C TYR A 405 -14.43 5.36 -7.68
N THR A 406 -13.71 4.25 -7.89
CA THR A 406 -12.32 4.06 -7.40
C THR A 406 -11.40 5.16 -7.92
N THR A 407 -11.47 5.53 -9.20
CA THR A 407 -10.67 6.63 -9.77
C THR A 407 -10.83 7.92 -8.96
N ARG A 408 -12.07 8.26 -8.60
CA ARG A 408 -12.38 9.49 -7.86
C ARG A 408 -11.96 9.41 -6.39
N VAL A 409 -12.04 8.22 -5.77
CA VAL A 409 -11.53 7.97 -4.41
C VAL A 409 -10.01 8.05 -4.37
N LEU A 410 -9.30 7.51 -5.35
CA LEU A 410 -7.84 7.57 -5.44
C LEU A 410 -7.34 9.02 -5.59
N ASN A 411 -7.90 9.80 -6.52
CA ASN A 411 -7.50 11.20 -6.69
C ASN A 411 -7.81 12.04 -5.45
N TYR A 412 -8.93 11.77 -4.77
CA TYR A 412 -9.27 12.44 -3.51
C TYR A 412 -8.31 12.06 -2.38
N PHE A 413 -7.96 10.78 -2.23
CA PHE A 413 -7.02 10.34 -1.20
C PHE A 413 -5.60 10.83 -1.43
N ALA A 414 -5.15 11.00 -2.68
CA ALA A 414 -3.89 11.68 -2.97
C ALA A 414 -3.94 13.15 -2.50
N ALA A 415 -4.91 13.92 -2.99
CA ALA A 415 -5.03 15.36 -2.69
C ALA A 415 -5.17 15.70 -1.18
N GLU A 416 -5.71 14.78 -0.40
CA GLU A 416 -5.87 14.91 1.06
C GLU A 416 -4.69 14.34 1.87
N THR A 417 -3.69 13.72 1.22
CA THR A 417 -2.47 13.20 1.87
C THR A 417 -1.33 14.20 1.74
N ARG A 418 -0.60 14.44 2.83
CA ARG A 418 0.62 15.25 2.86
C ARG A 418 1.79 14.53 3.51
N PHE A 419 3.00 14.82 3.03
CA PHE A 419 4.27 14.37 3.58
C PHE A 419 5.30 15.50 3.48
N GLY A 420 6.05 15.79 4.55
CA GLY A 420 7.03 16.88 4.55
C GLY A 420 6.47 18.29 4.25
N GLY A 421 5.15 18.50 4.37
CA GLY A 421 4.45 19.72 3.98
C GLY A 421 3.89 19.71 2.55
N ALA A 422 4.52 18.97 1.63
CA ALA A 422 4.02 18.74 0.28
C ALA A 422 2.73 17.88 0.28
N ALA A 423 1.81 18.17 -0.62
CA ALA A 423 0.64 17.36 -0.93
C ALA A 423 0.90 16.45 -2.13
N PHE A 424 0.29 15.27 -2.12
CA PHE A 424 0.26 14.40 -3.29
C PHE A 424 -0.86 14.81 -4.24
N ALA A 425 -0.61 14.77 -5.54
CA ALA A 425 -1.62 14.87 -6.58
C ALA A 425 -1.63 13.57 -7.39
N LEU A 426 -2.82 13.06 -7.73
CA LEU A 426 -2.98 11.91 -8.63
C LEU A 426 -3.90 12.29 -9.78
N SER A 427 -3.39 12.17 -11.01
CA SER A 427 -4.08 12.54 -12.25
C SER A 427 -4.83 11.37 -12.90
N ALA A 428 -5.43 10.46 -12.12
CA ALA A 428 -6.11 9.29 -12.70
C ALA A 428 -7.35 9.69 -13.50
N GLY A 429 -7.34 9.38 -14.80
CA GLY A 429 -8.48 9.49 -15.70
C GLY A 429 -9.50 8.38 -15.49
N VAL A 430 -10.79 8.70 -15.63
CA VAL A 430 -11.90 7.74 -15.41
C VAL A 430 -11.85 6.62 -16.45
N ALA A 431 -11.87 6.95 -17.75
CA ALA A 431 -11.85 5.97 -18.83
C ALA A 431 -10.59 5.09 -18.79
N SER A 432 -9.42 5.69 -18.56
CA SER A 432 -8.14 4.97 -18.48
C SER A 432 -8.05 4.02 -17.28
N PHE A 433 -8.61 4.38 -16.13
CA PHE A 433 -8.65 3.48 -14.96
C PHE A 433 -9.70 2.37 -15.12
N VAL A 434 -10.85 2.65 -15.73
CA VAL A 434 -11.86 1.62 -16.05
C VAL A 434 -11.29 0.64 -17.09
N TRP A 435 -10.64 1.12 -18.15
CA TRP A 435 -9.98 0.26 -19.14
C TRP A 435 -8.83 -0.56 -18.56
N LEU A 436 -8.00 0.04 -17.70
CA LEU A 436 -6.98 -0.68 -16.93
C LEU A 436 -7.61 -1.79 -16.09
N THR A 437 -8.72 -1.49 -15.40
CA THR A 437 -9.43 -2.46 -14.56
C THR A 437 -10.00 -3.59 -15.40
N ALA A 438 -10.77 -3.29 -16.46
CA ALA A 438 -11.35 -4.27 -17.38
C ALA A 438 -10.28 -5.20 -17.97
N SER A 439 -9.21 -4.63 -18.55
CA SER A 439 -8.12 -5.41 -19.12
C SER A 439 -7.31 -6.20 -18.08
N ASN A 440 -7.15 -5.70 -16.84
CA ASN A 440 -6.54 -6.47 -15.75
C ASN A 440 -7.42 -7.64 -15.27
N TYR A 441 -8.75 -7.48 -15.26
CA TYR A 441 -9.66 -8.59 -14.99
C TYR A 441 -9.63 -9.61 -16.13
N LEU A 442 -9.65 -9.17 -17.39
CA LEU A 442 -9.56 -10.05 -18.55
C LEU A 442 -8.26 -10.86 -18.56
N ILE A 443 -7.10 -10.22 -18.30
CA ILE A 443 -5.80 -10.88 -18.14
C ILE A 443 -5.89 -11.98 -17.07
N ARG A 444 -6.46 -11.67 -15.89
CA ARG A 444 -6.57 -12.64 -14.78
C ARG A 444 -7.52 -13.80 -15.09
N VAL A 445 -8.66 -13.54 -15.72
CA VAL A 445 -9.65 -14.58 -16.05
C VAL A 445 -9.12 -15.50 -17.15
N LEU A 446 -8.67 -14.94 -18.29
CA LEU A 446 -8.17 -15.73 -19.42
C LEU A 446 -6.89 -16.51 -19.08
N SER A 447 -6.06 -16.02 -18.15
CA SER A 447 -4.86 -16.73 -17.70
C SER A 447 -5.07 -17.61 -16.45
N LEU A 448 -6.30 -17.86 -15.99
CA LEU A 448 -6.59 -18.59 -14.74
C LEU A 448 -5.78 -18.08 -13.52
N GLY A 449 -5.52 -16.76 -13.48
CA GLY A 449 -4.73 -16.08 -12.46
C GLY A 449 -3.21 -16.07 -12.66
N PHE A 450 -2.63 -16.85 -13.59
CA PHE A 450 -1.17 -16.91 -13.79
C PHE A 450 -0.53 -15.54 -14.09
N LEU A 451 -1.15 -14.70 -14.92
CA LEU A 451 -0.66 -13.36 -15.28
C LEU A 451 -1.04 -12.26 -14.28
N SER A 452 -1.44 -12.61 -13.04
CA SER A 452 -1.69 -11.63 -11.98
C SER A 452 -0.54 -10.65 -11.73
N PRO A 453 0.76 -11.05 -11.77
CA PRO A 453 1.87 -10.10 -11.63
C PRO A 453 1.95 -9.07 -12.77
N VAL A 454 1.55 -9.42 -13.99
CA VAL A 454 1.43 -8.44 -15.09
C VAL A 454 0.34 -7.42 -14.77
N ALA A 455 -0.81 -7.86 -14.27
CA ALA A 455 -1.89 -6.98 -13.87
C ALA A 455 -1.52 -6.06 -12.69
N GLU A 456 -0.76 -6.57 -11.72
CA GLU A 456 -0.20 -5.79 -10.60
C GLU A 456 0.82 -4.75 -11.06
N ALA A 457 1.78 -5.13 -11.92
CA ALA A 457 2.75 -4.20 -12.48
C ALA A 457 2.08 -3.10 -13.34
N ARG A 458 1.07 -3.44 -14.15
CA ARG A 458 0.25 -2.46 -14.89
C ARG A 458 -0.48 -1.50 -13.95
N ALA A 459 -1.00 -2.01 -12.82
CA ALA A 459 -1.68 -1.19 -11.82
C ALA A 459 -0.73 -0.24 -11.08
N MET A 460 0.44 -0.73 -10.65
CA MET A 460 1.45 0.11 -9.99
C MET A 460 1.98 1.20 -10.94
N ARG A 461 2.35 0.83 -12.17
CA ARG A 461 2.79 1.78 -13.20
C ARG A 461 1.75 2.88 -13.42
N TYR A 462 0.48 2.53 -13.59
CA TYR A 462 -0.58 3.51 -13.82
C TYR A 462 -0.68 4.58 -12.72
N ILE A 463 -0.48 4.21 -11.46
CA ILE A 463 -0.44 5.12 -10.32
C ILE A 463 0.85 5.95 -10.34
N VAL A 464 2.01 5.30 -10.53
CA VAL A 464 3.34 5.95 -10.56
C VAL A 464 3.42 7.01 -11.66
N ASP A 465 3.01 6.70 -12.89
CA ASP A 465 2.98 7.62 -14.05
C ASP A 465 2.11 8.88 -13.82
N ARG A 466 1.29 8.91 -12.75
CA ARG A 466 0.24 9.91 -12.50
C ARG A 466 0.32 10.53 -11.11
N LEU A 467 1.25 10.08 -10.27
CA LEU A 467 1.43 10.54 -8.90
C LEU A 467 2.55 11.58 -8.87
N SER A 468 2.24 12.79 -8.43
CA SER A 468 3.19 13.87 -8.25
C SER A 468 3.08 14.48 -6.85
N LEU A 469 4.05 15.31 -6.49
CA LEU A 469 4.04 16.17 -5.31
C LEU A 469 3.83 17.62 -5.77
N ASP A 470 3.17 18.45 -4.96
CA ASP A 470 2.91 19.86 -5.29
C ASP A 470 4.11 20.79 -5.03
N ARG A 471 5.12 20.31 -4.29
CA ARG A 471 6.24 21.07 -3.73
C ARG A 471 7.49 20.22 -3.58
N ALA A 472 8.61 20.91 -3.37
CA ALA A 472 9.82 20.41 -2.74
C ALA A 472 9.52 19.50 -1.53
N VAL A 473 10.32 18.45 -1.35
CA VAL A 473 10.49 17.74 -0.09
C VAL A 473 11.96 17.79 0.25
N ASP A 474 12.33 18.38 1.39
CA ASP A 474 13.71 18.31 1.85
C ASP A 474 14.01 16.87 2.33
N TRP A 475 14.80 16.17 1.52
CA TRP A 475 15.26 14.82 1.76
C TRP A 475 16.42 14.74 2.77
N SER A 476 17.16 15.84 2.98
CA SER A 476 18.29 15.90 3.91
C SER A 476 17.84 16.00 5.38
N GLU A 477 16.71 16.67 5.61
CA GLU A 477 16.04 16.73 6.92
C GLU A 477 15.38 15.41 7.37
N ILE A 478 15.33 14.35 6.54
CA ILE A 478 14.62 13.10 6.89
C ILE A 478 15.59 12.14 7.58
N GLY A 479 15.51 12.09 8.90
CA GLY A 479 16.29 11.17 9.72
C GLY A 479 15.92 9.70 9.47
N GLN A 480 16.86 8.79 9.76
CA GLN A 480 16.53 7.36 9.81
C GLN A 480 15.51 7.10 10.94
N ASN A 481 14.52 6.27 10.65
CA ASN A 481 13.44 5.95 11.58
C ASN A 481 14.00 5.23 12.83
N PRO A 482 13.81 5.73 14.06
CA PRO A 482 14.45 5.18 15.25
C PRO A 482 14.07 3.71 15.52
N ASP A 483 15.06 2.91 15.91
CA ASP A 483 14.95 1.45 16.06
C ASP A 483 13.93 0.98 17.12
N ALA A 484 13.40 1.88 17.94
CA ALA A 484 12.27 1.60 18.85
C ALA A 484 11.01 1.06 18.12
N LEU A 485 10.84 1.33 16.81
CA LEU A 485 9.77 0.69 16.00
C LEU A 485 10.05 -0.78 15.62
N LEU A 486 11.29 -1.25 15.78
CA LEU A 486 11.67 -2.67 15.68
C LEU A 486 11.34 -3.37 17.01
N ALA A 487 11.99 -2.94 18.10
CA ALA A 487 11.95 -3.54 19.43
C ALA A 487 10.53 -3.73 20.02
N SER A 488 9.54 -2.96 19.57
CA SER A 488 8.13 -3.09 19.97
C SER A 488 7.44 -4.34 19.38
N GLY A 489 7.92 -5.54 19.77
CA GLY A 489 7.16 -6.79 19.74
C GLY A 489 7.89 -8.05 19.24
N GLU A 490 9.19 -7.99 18.93
CA GLU A 490 9.88 -8.91 18.00
C GLU A 490 9.58 -10.41 18.17
N GLY A 491 9.63 -10.98 19.38
CA GLY A 491 9.39 -12.42 19.62
C GLY A 491 8.06 -12.97 19.06
N LEU A 492 6.92 -12.66 19.70
CA LEU A 492 5.61 -13.09 19.21
C LEU A 492 5.09 -12.22 18.06
N ALA A 493 5.55 -10.97 17.91
CA ALA A 493 5.03 -10.11 16.85
C ALA A 493 5.71 -10.34 15.50
N GLU A 494 6.93 -10.87 15.38
CA GLU A 494 7.45 -11.28 14.07
C GLU A 494 6.77 -12.57 13.58
N ALA A 495 6.47 -13.49 14.50
CA ALA A 495 5.72 -14.71 14.24
C ALA A 495 4.34 -14.47 13.57
N PHE A 496 3.69 -13.34 13.86
CA PHE A 496 2.40 -12.93 13.28
C PHE A 496 2.51 -11.89 12.13
N ASN A 497 3.67 -11.71 11.48
CA ASN A 497 3.84 -10.83 10.30
C ASN A 497 3.35 -11.48 8.98
N VAL A 498 2.08 -11.87 8.91
CA VAL A 498 1.55 -12.59 7.74
C VAL A 498 0.92 -11.65 6.71
N ASP A 499 1.50 -11.61 5.51
CA ASP A 499 0.96 -10.94 4.32
C ASP A 499 -0.04 -11.89 3.61
N ALA A 500 -1.08 -12.30 4.35
CA ALA A 500 -1.98 -13.43 4.04
C ALA A 500 -2.89 -13.23 2.80
N PHE A 501 -2.90 -12.02 2.24
CA PHE A 501 -3.68 -11.62 1.07
C PHE A 501 -2.77 -10.83 0.13
#